data_AF-A0AAU2I6R8-F1
#
_entry.id   AF-A0AAU2I6R8-F1
#
_cell.length_a   1.000
_cell.length_b   1.000
_cell.length_c   1.000
_cell.angle_alpha   90.00
_cell.angle_beta   90.00
_cell.angle_gamma   90.00
#
_symmetry.space_group_name_H-M   'P 1'
#
loop_
_entity.id
_entity.type
_entity.pdbx_description
1 polymer ?
#
loop_
_entity_poly.entity_id
_entity_poly.type
_entity_poly.pdbx_seq_one_letter_code
_entity_poly.pdbx_strand_id
1 'polypeptide(L)'
;MTGDREARQASWNQTRGHLDAARAHLTRLPDIELSATLEFLEHNELGLAIDCLVELADDLDLPLSVWQHLDRAAREMRLYSDALHRPHLTAADFCRRHLAAASEQE
;
A
#
# COMPACT_ATOMS: atom_id res chain seq x y z
N MET A 1 -19.40 -2.73 23.47
CA MET A 1 -19.53 -2.74 21.99
C MET A 1 -18.84 -1.57 21.29
N THR A 2 -18.37 -0.54 22.02
CA THR A 2 -17.64 0.63 21.48
C THR A 2 -16.17 0.34 21.15
N GLY A 3 -15.50 -0.53 21.92
CA GLY A 3 -14.08 -0.85 21.71
C GLY A 3 -13.74 -1.48 20.35
N ASP A 4 -14.65 -2.24 19.75
CA ASP A 4 -14.43 -2.84 18.42
C ASP A 4 -14.46 -1.79 17.29
N ARG A 5 -15.30 -0.75 17.44
CA ARG A 5 -15.38 0.35 16.48
C ARG A 5 -14.15 1.25 16.56
N GLU A 6 -13.69 1.55 17.77
CA GLU A 6 -12.48 2.36 18.00
C GLU A 6 -11.23 1.65 17.48
N ALA A 7 -11.10 0.34 17.74
CA ALA A 7 -10.00 -0.47 17.22
C ALA A 7 -10.00 -0.52 15.69
N ARG A 8 -11.17 -0.67 15.06
CA ARG A 8 -11.31 -0.64 13.60
C ARG A 8 -10.91 0.72 13.02
N GLN A 9 -11.39 1.81 13.63
CA GLN A 9 -11.05 3.16 13.18
C GLN A 9 -9.55 3.44 13.31
N ALA A 10 -8.92 2.98 14.40
CA ALA A 10 -7.48 3.10 14.59
C ALA A 10 -6.70 2.34 13.50
N SER A 11 -7.10 1.10 13.20
CA SER A 11 -6.49 0.30 12.11
C SER A 11 -6.65 0.97 10.74
N TRP A 12 -7.80 1.56 10.45
CA TRP A 12 -8.01 2.33 9.22
C TRP A 12 -7.12 3.57 9.14
N ASN A 13 -7.03 4.34 10.23
CA ASN A 13 -6.18 5.52 10.29
C ASN A 13 -4.70 5.16 10.12
N GLN A 14 -4.26 4.05 10.73
CA GLN A 14 -2.89 3.56 10.60
C GLN A 14 -2.59 3.10 9.16
N THR A 15 -3.50 2.35 8.55
CA THR A 15 -3.39 1.93 7.14
C THR A 15 -3.28 3.14 6.22
N ARG A 16 -4.18 4.12 6.39
CA ARG A 16 -4.17 5.37 5.62
C ARG A 16 -2.86 6.12 5.80
N GLY A 17 -2.33 6.20 7.02
CA GLY A 17 -1.03 6.82 7.30
C GLY A 17 0.14 6.17 6.56
N HIS A 18 0.12 4.84 6.39
CA HIS A 18 1.11 4.14 5.58
C HIS A 18 0.99 4.46 4.09
N LEU A 19 -0.25 4.50 3.55
CA LEU A 19 -0.49 4.86 2.15
C LEU A 19 -0.13 6.33 1.85
N ASP A 20 -0.43 7.25 2.77
CA ASP A 20 -0.05 8.65 2.65
C ASP A 20 1.48 8.84 2.68
N ALA A 21 2.19 8.08 3.53
CA ALA A 21 3.64 8.09 3.56
C ALA A 21 4.24 7.61 2.23
N ALA A 22 3.73 6.51 1.66
CA ALA A 22 4.13 6.02 0.34
C ALA A 22 3.87 7.08 -0.75
N ARG A 23 2.64 7.64 -0.77
CA ARG A 23 2.23 8.69 -1.72
C ARG A 23 3.10 9.94 -1.65
N ALA A 24 3.58 10.34 -0.47
CA ALA A 24 4.42 11.52 -0.30
C ALA A 24 5.77 11.43 -1.04
N HIS A 25 6.24 10.21 -1.37
CA HIS A 25 7.40 10.04 -2.24
C HIS A 25 7.07 10.38 -3.71
N LEU A 26 5.88 9.99 -4.17
CA LEU A 26 5.41 10.25 -5.53
C LEU A 26 5.13 11.73 -5.79
N THR A 27 4.62 12.47 -4.79
CA THR A 27 4.33 13.92 -4.95
C THR A 27 5.57 14.78 -5.22
N ARG A 28 6.78 14.22 -5.07
CA ARG A 28 8.05 14.90 -5.36
C ARG A 28 8.53 14.70 -6.79
N LEU A 29 7.87 13.81 -7.53
CA LEU A 29 8.20 13.51 -8.92
C LEU A 29 7.35 14.40 -9.85
N PRO A 30 7.94 14.96 -10.91
CA PRO A 30 7.19 15.70 -11.92
C PRO A 30 6.31 14.75 -12.75
N ASP A 31 5.17 15.26 -13.23
CA ASP A 31 4.28 14.60 -14.21
C ASP A 31 3.68 13.24 -13.78
N ILE A 32 3.60 12.96 -12.48
CA ILE A 32 2.89 11.77 -11.97
C ILE A 32 1.40 12.09 -11.75
N GLU A 33 0.55 11.25 -12.35
CA GLU A 33 -0.89 11.25 -12.12
C GLU A 33 -1.19 10.59 -10.77
N LEU A 34 -1.82 11.30 -9.84
CA LEU A 34 -2.21 10.78 -8.53
C LEU A 34 -3.70 10.96 -8.21
N SER A 35 -4.52 11.47 -9.14
CA SER A 35 -5.91 11.83 -8.87
C SER A 35 -6.72 10.60 -8.49
N ALA A 36 -6.53 9.47 -9.17
CA ALA A 36 -7.22 8.23 -8.82
C ALA A 36 -6.86 7.75 -7.40
N THR A 37 -5.57 7.78 -7.04
CA THR A 37 -5.13 7.41 -5.69
C THR A 37 -5.72 8.35 -4.63
N LEU A 38 -5.79 9.65 -4.91
CA LEU A 38 -6.35 10.64 -3.99
C LEU A 38 -7.86 10.45 -3.77
N GLU A 39 -8.60 10.17 -4.84
CA GLU A 39 -10.04 9.88 -4.78
C GLU A 39 -10.31 8.65 -3.91
N PHE A 40 -9.57 7.55 -4.11
CA PHE A 40 -9.71 6.34 -3.29
C PHE A 40 -9.39 6.59 -1.82
N LEU A 41 -8.36 7.40 -1.52
CA LEU A 41 -8.05 7.78 -0.13
C LEU A 41 -9.15 8.66 0.48
N GLU A 42 -9.75 9.57 -0.28
CA GLU A 42 -10.89 10.38 0.19
C GLU A 42 -12.08 9.51 0.56
N HIS A 43 -12.37 8.48 -0.24
CA HIS A 43 -13.49 7.56 -0.03
C HIS A 43 -13.20 6.36 0.89
N ASN A 44 -12.00 6.29 1.51
CA ASN A 44 -11.53 5.15 2.30
C ASN A 44 -11.53 3.81 1.53
N GLU A 45 -11.35 3.86 0.22
CA GLU A 45 -11.16 2.70 -0.64
C GLU A 45 -9.68 2.25 -0.62
N LEU A 46 -9.19 1.91 0.58
CA LEU A 46 -7.76 1.68 0.85
C LEU A 46 -7.15 0.53 0.03
N GLY A 47 -7.97 -0.44 -0.38
CA GLY A 47 -7.57 -1.53 -1.28
C GLY A 47 -7.24 -1.02 -2.69
N LEU A 48 -8.08 -0.15 -3.26
CA LEU A 48 -7.83 0.44 -4.57
C LEU A 48 -6.66 1.42 -4.52
N ALA A 49 -6.54 2.17 -3.42
CA ALA A 49 -5.42 3.07 -3.20
C ALA A 49 -4.06 2.32 -3.14
N ILE A 50 -3.99 1.16 -2.47
CA ILE A 50 -2.74 0.37 -2.45
C ILE A 50 -2.44 -0.26 -3.81
N ASP A 51 -3.45 -0.70 -4.55
CA ASP A 51 -3.26 -1.27 -5.90
C ASP A 51 -2.64 -0.22 -6.84
N CYS A 52 -3.18 1.01 -6.88
CA CYS A 52 -2.60 2.10 -7.68
C CYS A 52 -1.18 2.48 -7.25
N LEU A 53 -0.92 2.55 -5.95
CA LEU A 53 0.40 2.91 -5.44
C LEU A 53 1.46 1.84 -5.73
N VAL A 54 1.09 0.56 -5.74
CA VAL A 54 1.99 -0.54 -6.11
C VAL A 54 2.31 -0.50 -7.61
N GLU A 55 1.31 -0.29 -8.47
CA GLU A 55 1.54 -0.14 -9.91
C GLU A 55 2.50 1.01 -10.20
N LEU A 56 2.26 2.18 -9.62
CA LEU A 56 3.16 3.34 -9.78
C LEU A 56 4.55 3.08 -9.17
N ALA A 57 4.64 2.35 -8.05
CA ALA A 57 5.93 2.04 -7.44
C ALA A 57 6.78 1.10 -8.30
N ASP A 58 6.15 0.13 -8.97
CA ASP A 58 6.79 -0.81 -9.88
C ASP A 58 7.23 -0.08 -11.17
N ASP A 59 6.34 0.68 -11.78
CA ASP A 59 6.59 1.40 -13.04
C ASP A 59 7.71 2.44 -12.92
N LEU A 60 7.85 3.06 -11.74
CA LEU A 60 8.82 4.14 -11.48
C LEU A 60 10.07 3.67 -10.75
N ASP A 61 10.22 2.36 -10.51
CA ASP A 61 11.34 1.77 -9.75
C ASP A 61 11.61 2.51 -8.43
N LEU A 62 10.56 2.68 -7.63
CA LEU A 62 10.64 3.50 -6.42
C LEU A 62 11.53 2.87 -5.34
N PRO A 63 12.14 3.71 -4.49
CA PRO A 63 13.05 3.23 -3.46
C PRO A 63 12.36 2.31 -2.45
N LEU A 64 13.16 1.41 -1.86
CA LEU A 64 12.72 0.39 -0.89
C LEU A 64 11.86 0.95 0.25
N SER A 65 12.08 2.20 0.67
CA SER A 65 11.26 2.84 1.71
C SER A 65 9.78 2.92 1.34
N VAL A 66 9.46 3.10 0.05
CA VAL A 66 8.07 3.10 -0.43
C VAL A 66 7.46 1.71 -0.29
N TRP A 67 8.16 0.68 -0.75
CA TRP A 67 7.75 -0.72 -0.62
C TRP A 67 7.54 -1.15 0.85
N GLN A 68 8.35 -0.64 1.78
CA GLN A 68 8.16 -0.86 3.22
C GLN A 68 6.86 -0.24 3.75
N HIS A 69 6.48 0.95 3.27
CA HIS A 69 5.21 1.57 3.64
C HIS A 69 4.02 0.79 3.08
N LEU A 70 4.12 0.34 1.81
CA LEU A 70 3.07 -0.44 1.16
C LEU A 70 2.90 -1.83 1.82
N ASP A 71 3.99 -2.52 2.18
CA ASP A 71 3.92 -3.79 2.93
C ASP A 71 3.22 -3.61 4.29
N ARG A 72 3.55 -2.55 5.03
CA ARG A 72 2.88 -2.25 6.31
C ARG A 72 1.38 -2.03 6.13
N ALA A 73 0.98 -1.26 5.10
CA ALA A 73 -0.43 -1.10 4.78
C ALA A 73 -1.11 -2.44 4.42
N ALA A 74 -0.47 -3.27 3.59
CA ALA A 74 -0.98 -4.58 3.21
C ALA A 74 -1.15 -5.53 4.40
N ARG A 75 -0.24 -5.49 5.39
CA ARG A 75 -0.33 -6.26 6.64
C ARG A 75 -1.48 -5.80 7.53
N GLU A 76 -1.64 -4.49 7.71
CA GLU A 76 -2.76 -3.93 8.49
C GLU A 76 -4.11 -4.34 7.88
N MET A 77 -4.21 -4.36 6.55
CA MET A 77 -5.38 -4.81 5.81
C MET A 77 -5.50 -6.34 5.67
N ARG A 78 -4.51 -7.10 6.15
CA ARG A 78 -4.45 -8.57 6.08
C ARG A 78 -4.55 -9.16 4.66
N LEU A 79 -4.08 -8.42 3.65
CA LEU A 79 -4.20 -8.81 2.24
C LEU A 79 -3.47 -10.12 1.89
N TYR A 80 -2.42 -10.46 2.64
CA TYR A 80 -1.67 -11.72 2.47
C TYR A 80 -2.48 -12.99 2.74
N SER A 81 -3.58 -12.88 3.50
CA SER A 81 -4.46 -14.02 3.82
C SER A 81 -5.36 -14.38 2.64
N ASP A 82 -5.69 -13.40 1.79
CA ASP A 82 -6.62 -13.54 0.67
C ASP A 82 -5.94 -14.06 -0.61
N ALA A 83 -4.61 -13.97 -0.68
CA ALA A 83 -3.82 -14.37 -1.85
C ALA A 83 -3.96 -15.88 -2.18
N LEU A 84 -4.27 -16.73 -1.20
CA LEU A 84 -4.52 -18.17 -1.41
C LEU A 84 -5.72 -18.48 -2.32
N HIS A 85 -6.62 -17.50 -2.51
CA HIS A 85 -7.85 -17.66 -3.30
C HIS A 85 -7.86 -16.85 -4.59
N ARG A 86 -6.77 -16.14 -4.92
CA ARG A 86 -6.68 -15.31 -6.12
C ARG A 86 -5.62 -15.89 -7.07
N PRO A 87 -5.98 -16.18 -8.34
CA PRO A 87 -5.02 -16.73 -9.31
C PRO A 87 -4.02 -15.69 -9.83
N HIS A 88 -4.23 -14.40 -9.54
CA HIS A 88 -3.35 -13.29 -9.95
C HIS A 88 -2.56 -12.76 -8.77
N LEU A 89 -1.37 -12.23 -9.06
CA LEU A 89 -0.54 -11.55 -8.07
C LEU A 89 -1.26 -10.30 -7.56
N THR A 90 -1.31 -10.17 -6.25
CA THR A 90 -1.91 -9.02 -5.57
C THR A 90 -0.87 -7.95 -5.28
N ALA A 91 -1.30 -6.72 -4.98
CA ALA A 91 -0.42 -5.65 -4.50
C ALA A 91 0.46 -6.10 -3.32
N ALA A 92 -0.09 -6.93 -2.43
CA ALA A 92 0.66 -7.51 -1.32
C ALA A 92 1.78 -8.45 -1.79
N ASP A 93 1.53 -9.28 -2.81
CA ASP A 93 2.56 -10.17 -3.36
C ASP A 93 3.72 -9.38 -4.01
N PHE A 94 3.42 -8.28 -4.69
CA PHE A 94 4.44 -7.37 -5.23
C PHE A 94 5.29 -6.76 -4.13
N CYS A 95 4.66 -6.24 -3.06
CA CYS A 95 5.40 -5.69 -1.93
C CYS A 95 6.38 -6.71 -1.34
N ARG A 96 5.92 -7.95 -1.11
CA ARG A 96 6.77 -9.02 -0.56
C ARG A 96 7.95 -9.36 -1.47
N ARG A 97 7.75 -9.39 -2.79
CA ARG A 97 8.80 -9.69 -3.76
C ARG A 97 9.89 -8.63 -3.77
N HIS A 98 9.51 -7.36 -3.80
CA HIS A 98 10.45 -6.23 -3.77
C HIS A 98 11.25 -6.20 -2.47
N LEU A 99 10.59 -6.42 -1.33
CA LEU A 99 11.29 -6.52 -0.05
C LEU A 99 12.26 -7.72 0.00
N ALA A 100 11.86 -8.88 -0.50
CA ALA A 100 12.71 -10.06 -0.54
C ALA A 100 13.94 -9.85 -1.45
N ALA A 101 13.72 -9.31 -2.65
CA ALA A 101 14.80 -9.00 -3.59
C ALA A 101 15.82 -8.02 -3.02
N ALA A 102 15.37 -7.02 -2.27
CA ALA A 102 16.28 -6.07 -1.60
C ALA A 102 17.08 -6.73 -0.47
N SER A 103 16.50 -7.65 0.30
CA SER A 103 17.21 -8.37 1.37
C SER A 103 18.27 -9.35 0.84
N GLU A 104 18.19 -9.78 -0.41
CA GLU A 104 19.21 -10.64 -1.04
C GLU A 104 20.43 -9.83 -1.55
N GLN A 105 20.33 -8.50 -1.59
CA GLN A 105 21.39 -7.59 -2.05
C GLN A 105 22.26 -7.03 -0.91
N GLU A 106 21.93 -7.34 0.35
CA GLU A 106 22.71 -7.01 1.56
C GLU A 106 23.68 -8.14 1.96
#